data_AF-A0A7G9YSE3-F1
#
_entry.id   AF-A0A7G9YSE3-F1
#
_cell.length_a   1.000
_cell.length_b   1.000
_cell.length_c   1.000
_cell.angle_alpha   90.00
_cell.angle_beta   90.00
_cell.angle_gamma   90.00
#
_symmetry.space_group_name_H-M   'P 1'
#
loop_
_entity.id
_entity.type
_entity.pdbx_description
1 polymer ?
#
loop_
_entity_poly.entity_id
_entity_poly.type
_entity_poly.pdbx_seq_one_letter_code
_entity_poly.pdbx_strand_id
1 'polypeptide(L)'
;MPVCWVKQVFGRAGRPEHDKYGIGLIVARSEDEREEIENFYINGDLERTESQFSAAAMTEQILATIVAGANHIGKGNGKGMGRANILEFLDSTFYAYQNRTQMALVKAQMDGILEDLSDEGFITITKTKSKTNSNDEEEVKATGFGLLSSRLYLSTKSALELREGILSLDAGEREKGTKISDFDLLLLLCKCDEVVPLKVKASMEIAANLSDNIEWLYGGAYALGSAIVAHAWIAERTYPEMKEKFGIYPGEIHSDVYVLGWMCYAASRMAEFLQAENMCARLSMLKDRIRHGIKTDLLGLVSIRGVGRVIARRLHSAGFRNPEEVAKADITQLEMVPGVGKKRAKKLKEEALRQCKM
;
A
#
# COMPACT_ATOMS: atom_id res chain seq x y z
N MET A 1 22.84 10.07 -13.76
CA MET A 1 21.42 10.48 -13.64
C MET A 1 20.82 10.52 -15.04
N PRO A 2 19.51 10.28 -15.22
CA PRO A 2 18.89 10.43 -16.54
C PRO A 2 18.97 11.87 -17.06
N VAL A 3 19.25 12.05 -18.35
CA VAL A 3 19.29 13.35 -19.05
C VAL A 3 17.94 14.04 -18.93
N CYS A 4 16.84 13.31 -19.14
CA CYS A 4 15.49 13.87 -18.99
C CYS A 4 15.25 14.51 -17.60
N TRP A 5 15.77 13.90 -16.54
CA TRP A 5 15.66 14.43 -15.18
C TRP A 5 16.48 15.71 -15.03
N VAL A 6 17.72 15.73 -15.52
CA VAL A 6 18.58 16.93 -15.46
C VAL A 6 17.95 18.09 -16.22
N LYS A 7 17.44 17.84 -17.44
CA LYS A 7 16.73 18.84 -18.24
C LYS A 7 15.46 19.34 -17.52
N GLN A 8 14.71 18.47 -16.83
CA GLN A 8 13.55 18.89 -16.02
C GLN A 8 13.94 19.78 -14.85
N VAL A 9 15.05 19.49 -14.15
CA VAL A 9 15.56 20.34 -13.08
C VAL A 9 15.99 21.69 -13.63
N PHE A 10 16.71 21.70 -14.76
CA PHE A 10 17.16 22.93 -15.42
C PHE A 10 15.99 23.77 -15.91
N GLY A 11 14.92 23.15 -16.42
CA GLY A 11 13.69 23.83 -16.81
C GLY A 11 12.94 24.53 -15.66
N ARG A 12 13.33 24.31 -14.40
CA ARG A 12 12.81 25.05 -13.24
C ARG A 12 13.59 26.34 -12.96
N ALA A 13 14.73 26.57 -13.61
CA ALA A 13 15.53 27.76 -13.43
C ALA A 13 14.96 28.94 -14.24
N GLY A 14 14.70 30.06 -13.56
CA GLY A 14 14.16 31.29 -14.15
C GLY A 14 12.66 31.45 -13.87
N ARG A 15 12.31 32.48 -13.09
CA ARG A 15 10.92 32.83 -12.79
C ARG A 15 10.36 33.70 -13.92
N PRO A 16 9.27 33.28 -14.59
CA PRO A 16 8.74 33.96 -15.78
C PRO A 16 8.53 35.48 -15.63
N GLU A 17 8.14 35.96 -14.45
CA GLU A 17 7.79 37.38 -14.21
C GLU A 17 8.91 38.20 -13.56
N HIS A 18 10.01 37.58 -13.13
CA HIS A 18 11.03 38.26 -12.32
C HIS A 18 12.44 38.17 -12.89
N ASP A 19 12.77 37.10 -13.61
CA ASP A 19 14.12 36.83 -14.06
C ASP A 19 14.19 36.97 -15.58
N LYS A 20 15.17 37.75 -16.07
CA LYS A 20 15.41 37.89 -17.52
C LYS A 20 15.97 36.61 -18.16
N TYR A 21 16.61 35.76 -17.37
CA TYR A 21 17.13 34.46 -17.75
C TYR A 21 17.25 33.57 -16.50
N GLY A 22 17.17 32.25 -16.67
CA GLY A 22 17.42 31.26 -15.64
C GLY A 22 18.80 30.61 -15.80
N ILE A 23 19.45 30.26 -14.70
CA ILE A 23 20.77 29.59 -14.73
C ILE A 23 20.63 28.22 -14.05
N GLY A 24 20.93 27.16 -14.78
CA GLY A 24 21.19 25.81 -14.24
C GLY A 24 22.68 25.51 -14.30
N LEU A 25 23.24 24.97 -13.21
CA LEU A 25 24.67 24.66 -13.11
C LEU A 25 24.84 23.18 -12.76
N ILE A 26 25.79 22.52 -13.42
CA ILE A 26 26.32 21.20 -13.03
C ILE A 26 27.75 21.42 -12.54
N VAL A 27 28.07 20.88 -11.38
CA VAL A 27 29.42 21.02 -10.79
C VAL A 27 30.25 19.82 -11.21
N ALA A 28 31.30 20.07 -11.99
CA ALA A 28 32.34 19.09 -12.32
C ALA A 28 33.53 19.21 -11.36
N ARG A 29 34.24 18.11 -11.12
CA ARG A 29 35.45 18.04 -10.27
C ARG A 29 36.74 18.19 -11.06
N SER A 30 36.70 18.01 -12.38
CA SER A 30 37.83 18.19 -13.29
C SER A 30 37.37 18.73 -14.64
N GLU A 31 38.32 19.15 -15.47
CA GLU A 31 38.05 19.62 -16.83
C GLU A 31 37.54 18.49 -17.73
N ASP A 32 38.11 17.28 -17.60
CA ASP A 32 37.65 16.10 -18.33
C ASP A 32 36.18 15.76 -17.99
N GLU A 33 35.82 15.80 -16.69
CA GLU A 33 34.43 15.56 -16.26
C GLU A 33 33.50 16.67 -16.77
N ARG A 34 33.98 17.92 -16.85
CA ARG A 34 33.21 19.02 -17.43
C ARG A 34 32.86 18.75 -18.89
N GLU A 35 33.83 18.28 -19.68
CA GLU A 35 33.62 17.96 -21.09
C GLU A 35 32.65 16.78 -21.27
N GLU A 36 32.79 15.73 -20.46
CA GLU A 36 31.85 14.59 -20.45
C GLU A 36 30.41 15.04 -20.10
N ILE A 37 30.26 15.87 -19.05
CA ILE A 37 28.97 16.41 -18.64
C ILE A 37 28.35 17.28 -19.74
N GLU A 38 29.14 18.15 -20.35
CA GLU A 38 28.69 19.03 -21.43
C GLU A 38 28.18 18.20 -22.61
N ASN A 39 28.97 17.22 -23.05
CA ASN A 39 28.61 16.34 -24.15
C ASN A 39 27.38 15.48 -23.85
N PHE A 40 27.27 14.93 -22.64
CA PHE A 40 26.18 14.01 -22.30
C PHE A 40 24.89 14.72 -21.88
N TYR A 41 24.95 15.75 -21.03
CA TYR A 41 23.77 16.38 -20.44
C TYR A 41 23.32 17.66 -21.14
N ILE A 42 24.25 18.43 -21.73
CA ILE A 42 23.92 19.71 -22.38
C ILE A 42 23.66 19.47 -23.86
N ASN A 43 24.61 18.86 -24.55
CA ASN A 43 24.57 18.60 -25.99
C ASN A 43 23.95 17.26 -26.36
N GLY A 44 23.83 16.33 -25.40
CA GLY A 44 23.25 15.02 -25.62
C GLY A 44 21.73 15.04 -25.77
N ASP A 45 21.22 14.04 -26.49
CA ASP A 45 19.80 13.82 -26.68
C ASP A 45 19.13 13.23 -25.43
N LEU A 46 17.81 13.41 -25.33
CA LEU A 46 17.02 12.75 -24.30
C LEU A 46 17.01 11.24 -24.52
N GLU A 47 16.98 10.48 -23.41
CA GLU A 47 16.72 9.05 -23.50
C GLU A 47 15.37 8.78 -24.16
N ARG A 48 15.32 7.75 -25.00
CA ARG A 48 14.04 7.31 -25.57
C ARG A 48 13.15 6.74 -24.48
N THR A 49 11.87 7.08 -24.53
CA THR A 49 10.87 6.48 -23.66
C THR A 49 10.66 5.02 -24.06
N GLU A 50 10.95 4.09 -23.15
CA GLU A 50 10.74 2.66 -23.32
C GLU A 50 9.64 2.16 -22.39
N SER A 51 8.81 1.25 -22.89
CA SER A 51 7.76 0.60 -22.12
C SER A 51 8.37 -0.26 -21.01
N GLN A 52 7.94 -0.03 -19.76
CA GLN A 52 8.37 -0.78 -18.58
C GLN A 52 7.46 -2.00 -18.29
N PHE A 53 6.86 -2.58 -19.34
CA PHE A 53 5.93 -3.70 -19.21
C PHE A 53 6.69 -4.99 -18.85
N SER A 54 6.96 -5.18 -17.57
CA SER A 54 7.60 -6.38 -17.02
C SER A 54 6.62 -7.56 -16.97
N ALA A 55 7.13 -8.78 -16.75
CA ALA A 55 6.27 -9.96 -16.56
C ALA A 55 5.30 -9.78 -15.37
N ALA A 56 5.74 -9.19 -14.26
CA ALA A 56 4.88 -8.93 -13.10
C ALA A 56 3.78 -7.91 -13.44
N ALA A 57 4.13 -6.81 -14.10
CA ALA A 57 3.15 -5.84 -14.57
C ALA A 57 2.16 -6.47 -15.56
N MET A 58 2.64 -7.37 -16.42
CA MET A 58 1.80 -8.11 -17.36
C MET A 58 0.79 -9.02 -16.63
N THR A 59 1.21 -9.76 -15.61
CA THR A 59 0.31 -10.61 -14.79
C THR A 59 -0.82 -9.80 -14.17
N GLU A 60 -0.49 -8.67 -13.53
CA GLU A 60 -1.48 -7.79 -12.91
C GLU A 60 -2.44 -7.18 -13.92
N GLN A 61 -1.94 -6.74 -15.08
CA GLN A 61 -2.77 -6.16 -16.14
C GLN A 61 -3.64 -7.20 -16.85
N ILE A 62 -3.16 -8.44 -17.01
CA ILE A 62 -3.97 -9.56 -17.52
C ILE A 62 -5.12 -9.85 -16.55
N LEU A 63 -4.83 -9.97 -15.25
CA LEU A 63 -5.86 -10.17 -14.23
C LEU A 63 -6.89 -9.02 -14.23
N ALA A 64 -6.42 -7.77 -14.26
CA ALA A 64 -7.30 -6.59 -14.31
C ALA A 64 -8.17 -6.57 -15.58
N THR A 65 -7.60 -6.94 -16.73
CA THR A 65 -8.32 -7.08 -18.00
C THR A 65 -9.41 -8.15 -17.92
N ILE A 66 -9.09 -9.33 -17.36
CA ILE A 66 -10.06 -10.41 -17.13
C ILE A 66 -11.18 -9.94 -16.21
N VAL A 67 -10.86 -9.25 -15.13
CA VAL A 67 -11.84 -8.70 -14.17
C VAL A 67 -12.71 -7.62 -14.81
N ALA A 68 -12.14 -6.72 -15.61
CA ALA A 68 -12.88 -5.69 -16.33
C ALA A 68 -13.85 -6.32 -17.35
N GLY A 69 -13.37 -7.27 -18.15
CA GLY A 69 -14.19 -8.04 -19.10
C GLY A 69 -15.30 -8.84 -18.42
N ALA A 70 -15.02 -9.42 -17.24
CA ALA A 70 -16.01 -10.14 -16.45
C ALA A 70 -17.18 -9.24 -16.00
N ASN A 71 -16.97 -7.93 -15.83
CA ASN A 71 -18.03 -6.99 -15.46
C ASN A 71 -18.88 -6.55 -16.68
N HIS A 72 -18.40 -6.70 -17.91
CA HIS A 72 -19.19 -6.45 -19.14
C HIS A 72 -20.19 -7.57 -19.46
N ILE A 73 -20.11 -8.71 -18.75
CA ILE A 73 -21.00 -9.87 -18.86
C ILE A 73 -22.46 -9.55 -18.50
N GLY A 74 -22.71 -8.45 -17.77
CA GLY A 74 -24.06 -7.98 -17.44
C GLY A 74 -24.88 -7.41 -18.60
N LYS A 75 -24.31 -7.23 -19.80
CA LYS A 75 -25.02 -6.68 -20.98
C LYS A 75 -25.01 -7.57 -22.24
N GLY A 76 -24.43 -8.78 -22.18
CA GLY A 76 -24.45 -9.72 -23.30
C GLY A 76 -24.11 -11.15 -22.87
N ASN A 77 -25.08 -12.05 -22.98
CA ASN A 77 -24.97 -13.52 -23.04
C ASN A 77 -24.01 -14.28 -22.09
N GLY A 78 -23.62 -13.78 -20.92
CA GLY A 78 -23.05 -14.63 -19.87
C GLY A 78 -21.68 -15.28 -20.15
N LYS A 79 -21.07 -15.03 -21.32
CA LYS A 79 -19.77 -15.59 -21.72
C LYS A 79 -18.63 -14.78 -21.12
N GLY A 80 -17.68 -15.49 -20.49
CA GLY A 80 -16.41 -15.00 -19.98
C GLY A 80 -15.51 -14.45 -21.07
N MET A 81 -14.33 -13.98 -20.67
CA MET A 81 -13.38 -13.41 -21.62
C MET A 81 -12.75 -14.54 -22.43
N GLY A 82 -12.84 -14.45 -23.76
CA GLY A 82 -12.07 -15.33 -24.64
C GLY A 82 -10.59 -14.94 -24.63
N ARG A 83 -9.72 -15.93 -24.76
CA ARG A 83 -8.26 -15.76 -24.91
C ARG A 83 -7.88 -14.72 -25.98
N ALA A 84 -8.64 -14.65 -27.07
CA ALA A 84 -8.44 -13.68 -28.15
C ALA A 84 -8.54 -12.22 -27.68
N ASN A 85 -9.43 -11.91 -26.73
CA ASN A 85 -9.61 -10.54 -26.23
C ASN A 85 -8.41 -10.08 -25.39
N ILE A 86 -7.79 -11.00 -24.63
CA ILE A 86 -6.58 -10.70 -23.84
C ILE A 86 -5.41 -10.40 -24.79
N LEU A 87 -5.29 -11.17 -25.88
CA LEU A 87 -4.29 -10.94 -26.91
C LEU A 87 -4.48 -9.61 -27.63
N GLU A 88 -5.72 -9.24 -27.96
CA GLU A 88 -6.04 -7.95 -28.57
C GLU A 88 -5.64 -6.78 -27.65
N PHE A 89 -5.91 -6.89 -26.35
CA PHE A 89 -5.43 -5.91 -25.37
C PHE A 89 -3.90 -5.81 -25.38
N LEU A 90 -3.18 -6.94 -25.29
CA LEU A 90 -1.71 -6.94 -25.31
C LEU A 90 -1.16 -6.29 -26.58
N ASP A 91 -1.74 -6.60 -27.74
CA ASP A 91 -1.35 -6.04 -29.04
C ASP A 91 -1.60 -4.51 -29.12
N SER A 92 -2.50 -3.96 -28.30
CA SER A 92 -2.78 -2.52 -28.22
C SER A 92 -1.83 -1.74 -27.30
N THR A 93 -0.93 -2.43 -26.57
CA THR A 93 -0.02 -1.78 -25.61
C THR A 93 1.15 -1.06 -26.28
N PHE A 94 1.72 -0.05 -25.60
CA PHE A 94 2.95 0.61 -26.04
C PHE A 94 4.13 -0.38 -26.10
N TYR A 95 4.14 -1.41 -25.24
CA TYR A 95 5.13 -2.49 -25.30
C TYR A 95 5.06 -3.24 -26.62
N ALA A 96 3.87 -3.67 -27.04
CA ALA A 96 3.67 -4.37 -28.31
C ALA A 96 4.06 -3.50 -29.50
N TYR A 97 3.77 -2.19 -29.43
CA TYR A 97 4.19 -1.25 -30.46
C TYR A 97 5.72 -1.17 -30.62
N GLN A 98 6.47 -1.14 -29.51
CA GLN A 98 7.94 -1.07 -29.51
C GLN A 98 8.61 -2.42 -29.81
N ASN A 99 8.01 -3.54 -29.38
CA ASN A 99 8.62 -4.87 -29.40
C ASN A 99 7.88 -5.86 -30.32
N ARG A 100 7.43 -5.41 -31.50
CA ARG A 100 6.60 -6.21 -32.43
C ARG A 100 7.18 -7.59 -32.75
N THR A 101 8.50 -7.69 -32.91
CA THR A 101 9.19 -8.95 -33.24
C THR A 101 9.23 -9.93 -32.07
N GLN A 102 9.10 -9.45 -30.83
CA GLN A 102 9.13 -10.25 -29.61
C GLN A 102 7.73 -10.64 -29.12
N MET A 103 6.67 -10.17 -29.79
CA MET A 103 5.29 -10.46 -29.38
C MET A 103 4.95 -11.94 -29.38
N ALA A 104 5.61 -12.76 -30.20
CA ALA A 104 5.45 -14.22 -30.13
C ALA A 104 5.87 -14.78 -28.76
N LEU A 105 6.97 -14.26 -28.19
CA LEU A 105 7.46 -14.68 -26.87
C LEU A 105 6.56 -14.17 -25.74
N VAL A 106 6.07 -12.93 -25.85
CA VAL A 106 5.07 -12.37 -24.90
C VAL A 106 3.80 -13.21 -24.88
N LYS A 107 3.31 -13.63 -26.04
CA LYS A 107 2.11 -14.48 -26.15
C LYS A 107 2.35 -15.87 -25.57
N ALA A 108 3.57 -16.41 -25.65
CA ALA A 108 3.93 -17.65 -24.96
C ALA A 108 4.03 -17.47 -23.44
N GLN A 109 4.54 -16.33 -22.95
CA GLN A 109 4.58 -16.01 -21.53
C GLN A 109 3.18 -15.82 -20.93
N MET A 110 2.24 -15.29 -21.70
CA MET A 110 0.83 -15.18 -21.29
C MET A 110 0.26 -16.53 -20.87
N ASP A 111 0.66 -17.63 -21.51
CA ASP A 111 0.13 -18.96 -21.21
C ASP A 111 0.58 -19.43 -19.83
N GLY A 112 1.87 -19.28 -19.54
CA GLY A 112 2.40 -19.50 -18.20
C GLY A 112 1.72 -18.60 -17.17
N ILE A 113 1.49 -17.32 -17.48
CA ILE A 113 0.79 -16.39 -16.58
C ILE A 113 -0.65 -16.85 -16.29
N LEU A 114 -1.39 -17.30 -17.30
CA LEU A 114 -2.77 -17.76 -17.11
C LEU A 114 -2.81 -19.07 -16.31
N GLU A 115 -1.85 -19.97 -16.53
CA GLU A 115 -1.68 -21.19 -15.74
C GLU A 115 -1.35 -20.84 -14.28
N ASP A 116 -0.34 -19.99 -14.03
CA ASP A 116 0.04 -19.53 -12.70
C ASP A 116 -1.15 -18.87 -11.97
N LEU A 117 -1.86 -17.95 -12.63
CA LEU A 117 -3.05 -17.30 -12.06
C LEU A 117 -4.18 -18.30 -11.76
N SER A 118 -4.30 -19.37 -12.55
CA SER A 118 -5.30 -20.41 -12.32
C SER A 118 -4.91 -21.27 -11.12
N ASP A 119 -3.65 -21.70 -11.05
CA ASP A 119 -3.11 -22.53 -9.97
C ASP A 119 -3.11 -21.79 -8.62
N GLU A 120 -2.81 -20.49 -8.64
CA GLU A 120 -2.90 -19.61 -7.48
C GLU A 120 -4.34 -19.22 -7.12
N GLY A 121 -5.32 -19.58 -7.96
CA GLY A 121 -6.76 -19.40 -7.69
C GLY A 121 -7.30 -18.01 -7.97
N PHE A 122 -6.61 -17.18 -8.75
CA PHE A 122 -7.13 -15.87 -9.21
C PHE A 122 -8.17 -16.01 -10.32
N ILE A 123 -8.02 -17.01 -11.19
CA ILE A 123 -8.91 -17.25 -12.34
C ILE A 123 -9.30 -18.72 -12.47
N THR A 124 -10.31 -18.99 -13.28
CA THR A 124 -10.68 -20.33 -13.74
C THR A 124 -10.67 -20.35 -15.26
N ILE A 125 -10.11 -21.41 -15.84
CA ILE A 125 -10.06 -21.64 -17.29
C ILE A 125 -11.00 -22.80 -17.62
N THR A 126 -12.04 -22.55 -18.42
CA THR A 126 -12.98 -23.57 -18.88
C THR A 126 -12.83 -23.78 -20.39
N LYS A 127 -12.53 -25.01 -20.81
CA LYS A 127 -12.42 -25.38 -22.22
C LYS A 127 -13.74 -25.95 -22.71
N THR A 128 -14.38 -25.28 -23.67
CA THR A 128 -15.59 -25.80 -24.31
C THR A 128 -15.22 -26.47 -25.62
N LYS A 129 -15.35 -27.80 -25.68
CA LYS A 129 -15.15 -28.56 -26.92
C LYS A 129 -16.26 -28.21 -27.91
N SER A 130 -15.91 -27.55 -29.01
CA SER A 130 -16.86 -27.29 -30.09
C SER A 130 -17.11 -28.58 -30.87
N LYS A 131 -18.38 -28.98 -30.99
CA LYS A 131 -18.79 -30.17 -31.79
C LYS A 131 -18.69 -29.96 -33.30
N THR A 132 -18.40 -28.74 -33.77
CA THR A 132 -18.54 -28.37 -35.19
C THR A 132 -17.34 -27.62 -35.78
N ASN A 133 -16.38 -27.14 -35.00
CA ASN A 133 -15.16 -26.50 -35.49
C ASN A 133 -13.95 -26.89 -34.62
N SER A 134 -12.81 -27.14 -35.25
CA SER A 134 -11.55 -27.60 -34.65
C SER A 134 -10.82 -26.58 -33.74
N ASN A 135 -11.52 -25.57 -33.23
CA ASN A 135 -10.96 -24.60 -32.28
C ASN A 135 -11.72 -24.74 -30.96
N ASP A 136 -11.04 -25.25 -29.94
CA ASP A 136 -11.53 -25.26 -28.57
C ASP A 136 -11.70 -23.80 -28.10
N GLU A 137 -12.92 -23.41 -27.71
CA GLU A 137 -13.14 -22.08 -27.10
C GLU A 137 -12.72 -22.17 -25.63
N GLU A 138 -11.59 -21.51 -25.28
CA GLU A 138 -11.16 -21.33 -23.89
C GLU A 138 -11.77 -20.05 -23.33
N GLU A 139 -12.58 -20.22 -22.29
CA GLU A 139 -13.23 -19.14 -21.55
C GLU A 139 -12.51 -18.94 -20.22
N VAL A 140 -12.07 -17.71 -19.97
CA VAL A 140 -11.36 -17.32 -18.75
C VAL A 140 -12.25 -16.42 -17.89
N LYS A 141 -12.36 -16.74 -16.60
CA LYS A 141 -13.13 -15.97 -15.62
C LYS A 141 -12.33 -15.74 -14.35
N ALA A 142 -12.45 -14.56 -13.75
CA ALA A 142 -11.90 -14.29 -12.43
C ALA A 142 -12.68 -15.04 -11.34
N THR A 143 -11.98 -15.60 -10.36
CA THR A 143 -12.60 -16.14 -9.15
C THR A 143 -13.04 -14.99 -8.22
N GLY A 144 -13.73 -15.33 -7.12
CA GLY A 144 -14.01 -14.35 -6.07
C GLY A 144 -12.73 -13.73 -5.48
N PHE A 145 -11.67 -14.54 -5.33
CA PHE A 145 -10.37 -14.08 -4.85
C PHE A 145 -9.68 -13.16 -5.86
N GLY A 146 -9.66 -13.51 -7.15
CA GLY A 146 -9.06 -12.66 -8.17
C GLY A 146 -9.81 -11.36 -8.40
N LEU A 147 -11.15 -11.40 -8.35
CA LEU A 147 -12.00 -10.21 -8.40
C LEU A 147 -11.71 -9.26 -7.22
N LEU A 148 -11.61 -9.81 -6.00
CA LEU A 148 -11.31 -9.03 -4.81
C LEU A 148 -9.92 -8.40 -4.88
N SER A 149 -8.91 -9.20 -5.23
CA SER A 149 -7.51 -8.77 -5.31
C SER A 149 -7.33 -7.62 -6.31
N SER A 150 -7.91 -7.76 -7.51
CA SER A 150 -7.89 -6.71 -8.54
C SER A 150 -8.63 -5.43 -8.10
N ARG A 151 -9.79 -5.56 -7.45
CA ARG A 151 -10.55 -4.41 -6.94
C ARG A 151 -9.86 -3.68 -5.79
N LEU A 152 -9.09 -4.41 -5.00
CA LEU A 152 -8.26 -3.84 -3.94
C LEU A 152 -6.97 -3.21 -4.48
N TYR A 153 -6.67 -3.40 -5.78
CA TYR A 153 -5.48 -2.89 -6.47
C TYR A 153 -4.16 -3.47 -5.94
N LEU A 154 -4.21 -4.72 -5.48
CA LEU A 154 -3.05 -5.45 -4.97
C LEU A 154 -2.28 -6.10 -6.11
N SER A 155 -0.96 -6.17 -5.97
CA SER A 155 -0.15 -7.14 -6.71
C SER A 155 -0.59 -8.57 -6.39
N THR A 156 -0.36 -9.50 -7.33
CA THR A 156 -0.73 -10.91 -7.10
C THR A 156 0.02 -11.52 -5.92
N LYS A 157 1.30 -11.17 -5.76
CA LYS A 157 2.12 -11.59 -4.63
C LYS A 157 1.58 -11.09 -3.30
N SER A 158 1.21 -9.81 -3.20
CA SER A 158 0.63 -9.28 -1.98
C SER A 158 -0.73 -9.89 -1.66
N ALA A 159 -1.56 -10.15 -2.67
CA ALA A 159 -2.83 -10.83 -2.45
C ALA A 159 -2.64 -12.25 -1.88
N LEU A 160 -1.66 -12.99 -2.38
CA LEU A 160 -1.29 -14.30 -1.84
C LEU A 160 -0.70 -14.18 -0.43
N GLU A 161 0.21 -13.24 -0.20
CA GLU A 161 0.83 -13.00 1.09
C GLU A 161 -0.22 -12.69 2.17
N LEU A 162 -1.20 -11.85 1.85
CA LEU A 162 -2.34 -11.59 2.73
C LEU A 162 -3.20 -12.84 2.94
N ARG A 163 -3.52 -13.59 1.87
CA ARG A 163 -4.36 -14.79 1.98
C ARG A 163 -3.71 -15.83 2.89
N GLU A 164 -2.49 -16.24 2.57
CA GLU A 164 -1.75 -17.28 3.29
C GLU A 164 -1.39 -16.82 4.70
N GLY A 165 -0.97 -15.56 4.85
CA GLY A 165 -0.63 -15.01 6.16
C GLY A 165 -1.82 -14.91 7.10
N ILE A 166 -3.01 -14.51 6.61
CA ILE A 166 -4.23 -14.50 7.41
C ILE A 166 -4.60 -15.92 7.85
N LEU A 167 -4.60 -16.89 6.92
CA LEU A 167 -4.91 -18.29 7.23
C LEU A 167 -3.92 -18.89 8.22
N SER A 168 -2.62 -18.66 8.03
CA SER A 168 -1.56 -19.17 8.89
C SER A 168 -1.64 -18.60 10.31
N LEU A 169 -1.90 -17.29 10.46
CA LEU A 169 -2.02 -16.67 11.77
C LEU A 169 -3.30 -17.15 12.48
N ASP A 170 -4.44 -17.19 11.78
CA ASP A 170 -5.71 -17.65 12.34
C ASP A 170 -5.67 -19.13 12.75
N ALA A 171 -5.08 -19.99 11.93
CA ALA A 171 -4.86 -21.40 12.27
C ALA A 171 -3.88 -21.56 13.44
N GLY A 172 -2.79 -20.79 13.46
CA GLY A 172 -1.82 -20.81 14.56
C GLY A 172 -2.44 -20.45 15.92
N GLU A 173 -3.35 -19.48 15.95
CA GLU A 173 -4.07 -19.11 17.18
C GLU A 173 -5.07 -20.21 17.60
N ARG A 174 -5.84 -20.77 16.65
CA ARG A 174 -6.85 -21.80 16.93
C ARG A 174 -6.25 -23.16 17.33
N GLU A 175 -5.17 -23.58 16.68
CA GLU A 175 -4.62 -24.94 16.80
C GLU A 175 -3.45 -25.01 17.78
N LYS A 176 -2.56 -24.02 17.77
CA LYS A 176 -1.33 -24.00 18.58
C LYS A 176 -1.44 -23.11 19.82
N GLY A 177 -2.51 -22.33 19.94
CA GLY A 177 -2.67 -21.34 21.02
C GLY A 177 -1.69 -20.17 20.93
N THR A 178 -1.03 -19.97 19.78
CA THR A 178 -0.09 -18.87 19.57
C THR A 178 -0.87 -17.56 19.51
N LYS A 179 -0.64 -16.66 20.48
CA LYS A 179 -1.33 -15.37 20.54
C LYS A 179 -0.85 -14.46 19.41
N ILE A 180 -1.78 -13.97 18.59
CA ILE A 180 -1.46 -13.00 17.53
C ILE A 180 -1.34 -11.60 18.16
N SER A 181 -0.16 -11.01 18.06
CA SER A 181 0.11 -9.64 18.51
C SER A 181 -0.24 -8.60 17.44
N ASP A 182 -0.33 -7.33 17.83
CA ASP A 182 -0.40 -6.22 16.86
C ASP A 182 0.83 -6.22 15.92
N PHE A 183 1.99 -6.63 16.43
CA PHE A 183 3.22 -6.68 15.66
C PHE A 183 3.16 -7.75 14.56
N ASP A 184 2.54 -8.92 14.81
CA ASP A 184 2.39 -9.97 13.80
C ASP A 184 1.53 -9.51 12.63
N LEU A 185 0.45 -8.78 12.92
CA LEU A 185 -0.42 -8.18 11.92
C LEU A 185 0.30 -7.08 11.14
N LEU A 186 1.08 -6.23 11.81
CA LEU A 186 1.89 -5.23 11.10
C LEU A 186 2.93 -5.88 10.20
N LEU A 187 3.58 -6.96 10.67
CA LEU A 187 4.53 -7.71 9.88
C LEU A 187 3.88 -8.33 8.65
N LEU A 188 2.67 -8.90 8.78
CA LEU A 188 1.88 -9.37 7.65
C LEU A 188 1.72 -8.29 6.58
N LEU A 189 1.30 -7.08 6.98
CA LEU A 189 1.10 -5.97 6.05
C LEU A 189 2.42 -5.52 5.40
N CYS A 190 3.50 -5.47 6.18
CA CYS A 190 4.81 -5.02 5.69
C CYS A 190 5.52 -6.04 4.78
N LYS A 191 5.04 -7.29 4.70
CA LYS A 191 5.56 -8.29 3.75
C LYS A 191 5.08 -8.06 2.32
N CYS A 192 4.01 -7.30 2.13
CA CYS A 192 3.42 -6.99 0.82
C CYS A 192 4.35 -6.07 -0.01
N ASP A 193 4.39 -6.30 -1.33
CA ASP A 193 5.27 -5.61 -2.28
C ASP A 193 5.02 -4.09 -2.36
N GLU A 194 3.83 -3.63 -1.98
CA GLU A 194 3.48 -2.21 -1.98
C GLU A 194 4.12 -1.45 -0.83
N VAL A 195 4.55 -2.14 0.24
CA VAL A 195 5.21 -1.53 1.39
C VAL A 195 6.72 -1.51 1.17
N VAL A 196 7.29 -0.31 1.07
CA VAL A 196 8.74 -0.15 0.93
C VAL A 196 9.44 -0.54 2.24
N PRO A 197 10.36 -1.52 2.23
CA PRO A 197 11.03 -1.95 3.44
C PRO A 197 11.96 -0.87 4.02
N LEU A 198 11.74 -0.52 5.28
CA LEU A 198 12.60 0.38 6.04
C LEU A 198 13.74 -0.40 6.71
N LYS A 199 14.91 0.24 6.79
CA LYS A 199 16.09 -0.36 7.43
C LYS A 199 16.20 0.11 8.87
N VAL A 200 16.05 -0.82 9.80
CA VAL A 200 16.25 -0.59 11.24
C VAL A 200 17.39 -1.50 11.73
N LYS A 201 18.33 -0.93 12.49
CA LYS A 201 19.43 -1.70 13.09
C LYS A 201 18.88 -2.64 14.17
N ALA A 202 19.47 -3.84 14.27
CA ALA A 202 19.06 -4.87 15.23
C ALA A 202 17.55 -5.22 15.13
N SER A 203 16.98 -5.19 13.92
CA SER A 203 15.54 -5.41 13.71
C SER A 203 15.07 -6.75 14.24
N MET A 204 15.84 -7.83 14.08
CA MET A 204 15.49 -9.16 14.59
C MET A 204 15.39 -9.19 16.12
N GLU A 205 16.36 -8.58 16.82
CA GLU A 205 16.38 -8.53 18.28
C GLU A 205 15.19 -7.70 18.81
N ILE A 206 14.89 -6.57 18.16
CA ILE A 206 13.73 -5.75 18.52
C ILE A 206 12.43 -6.53 18.27
N ALA A 207 12.30 -7.19 17.13
CA ALA A 207 11.11 -7.95 16.76
C ALA A 207 10.85 -9.13 17.72
N ALA A 208 11.90 -9.83 18.16
CA ALA A 208 11.79 -10.92 19.13
C ALA A 208 11.28 -10.47 20.52
N ASN A 209 11.33 -9.18 20.84
CA ASN A 209 10.72 -8.61 22.04
C ASN A 209 9.26 -8.16 21.83
N LEU A 210 8.79 -8.12 20.58
CA LEU A 210 7.46 -7.65 20.20
C LEU A 210 6.49 -8.78 19.83
N SER A 211 7.02 -9.94 19.43
CA SER A 211 6.23 -11.13 19.11
C SER A 211 6.95 -12.40 19.55
N ASP A 212 6.18 -13.35 20.08
CA ASP A 212 6.63 -14.69 20.45
C ASP A 212 6.66 -15.66 19.24
N ASN A 213 6.14 -15.24 18.08
CA ASN A 213 6.04 -16.07 16.88
C ASN A 213 7.35 -16.04 16.07
N ILE A 214 8.39 -16.70 16.59
CA ILE A 214 9.75 -16.66 16.03
C ILE A 214 9.80 -17.07 14.55
N GLU A 215 9.10 -18.12 14.16
CA GLU A 215 9.05 -18.59 12.77
C GLU A 215 8.49 -17.51 11.82
N TRP A 216 7.44 -16.82 12.26
CA TRP A 216 6.86 -15.68 11.54
C TRP A 216 7.85 -14.53 11.35
N LEU A 217 8.68 -14.25 12.36
CA LEU A 217 9.71 -13.21 12.28
C LEU A 217 10.77 -13.55 11.23
N TYR A 218 11.27 -14.80 11.21
CA TYR A 218 12.25 -15.23 10.21
C TYR A 218 11.67 -15.19 8.79
N GLY A 219 10.41 -15.61 8.61
CA GLY A 219 9.71 -15.54 7.33
C GLY A 219 9.47 -14.10 6.82
N GLY A 220 9.57 -13.10 7.68
CA GLY A 220 9.37 -11.68 7.37
C GLY A 220 10.60 -10.79 7.63
N ALA A 221 11.82 -11.36 7.67
CA ALA A 221 13.02 -10.65 8.12
C ALA A 221 13.29 -9.33 7.36
N TYR A 222 12.97 -9.27 6.07
CA TYR A 222 13.13 -8.09 5.24
C TYR A 222 12.13 -6.97 5.59
N ALA A 223 10.95 -7.33 6.12
CA ALA A 223 9.85 -6.43 6.47
C ALA A 223 9.91 -5.91 7.93
N LEU A 224 10.66 -6.62 8.80
CA LEU A 224 11.49 -6.11 9.90
C LEU A 224 11.29 -4.63 10.27
N GLY A 225 12.04 -3.77 9.59
CA GLY A 225 12.14 -2.38 9.98
C GLY A 225 10.84 -1.60 9.82
N SER A 226 10.06 -1.86 8.76
CA SER A 226 8.76 -1.20 8.56
C SER A 226 7.77 -1.62 9.65
N ALA A 227 7.71 -2.90 10.00
CA ALA A 227 6.82 -3.40 11.06
C ALA A 227 7.18 -2.78 12.43
N ILE A 228 8.47 -2.63 12.74
CA ILE A 228 8.95 -1.96 13.95
C ILE A 228 8.55 -0.49 13.98
N VAL A 229 8.72 0.21 12.86
CA VAL A 229 8.37 1.63 12.73
C VAL A 229 6.87 1.84 12.89
N ALA A 230 6.06 1.02 12.21
CA ALA A 230 4.62 1.04 12.32
C ALA A 230 4.13 0.70 13.74
N HIS A 231 4.76 -0.28 14.39
CA HIS A 231 4.45 -0.64 15.77
C HIS A 231 4.76 0.51 16.73
N ALA A 232 5.92 1.15 16.56
CA ALA A 232 6.31 2.31 17.34
C ALA A 232 5.38 3.52 17.11
N TRP A 233 4.88 3.68 15.88
CA TRP A 233 3.90 4.71 15.52
C TRP A 233 2.56 4.50 16.25
N ILE A 234 1.98 3.28 16.21
CA ILE A 234 0.74 2.97 16.94
C ILE A 234 0.95 2.89 18.46
N ALA A 235 2.19 2.75 18.92
CA ALA A 235 2.57 2.87 20.32
C ALA A 235 2.77 4.34 20.77
N GLU A 236 2.50 5.31 19.88
CA GLU A 236 2.57 6.76 20.11
C GLU A 236 3.99 7.29 20.37
N ARG A 237 5.03 6.67 19.83
CA ARG A 237 6.38 7.26 19.84
C ARG A 237 6.42 8.55 19.02
N THR A 238 7.05 9.58 19.54
CA THR A 238 7.19 10.90 18.90
C THR A 238 8.20 10.86 17.75
N TYR A 239 8.09 11.79 16.80
CA TYR A 239 9.06 11.86 15.68
C TYR A 239 10.52 11.97 16.13
N PRO A 240 10.88 12.77 17.16
CA PRO A 240 12.25 12.78 17.68
C PRO A 240 12.72 11.41 18.19
N GLU A 241 11.88 10.69 18.94
CA GLU A 241 12.21 9.34 19.43
C GLU A 241 12.39 8.33 18.29
N MET A 242 11.56 8.44 17.25
CA MET A 242 11.66 7.59 16.05
C MET A 242 12.97 7.82 15.31
N LYS A 243 13.37 9.08 15.14
CA LYS A 243 14.65 9.46 14.53
C LYS A 243 15.83 8.95 15.36
N GLU A 244 15.79 9.15 16.67
CA GLU A 244 16.87 8.76 17.57
C GLU A 244 17.06 7.23 17.62
N LYS A 245 15.96 6.48 17.78
CA LYS A 245 16.04 5.02 17.91
C LYS A 245 16.23 4.28 16.60
N PHE A 246 15.60 4.75 15.53
CA PHE A 246 15.50 3.98 14.28
C PHE A 246 16.16 4.67 13.09
N GLY A 247 16.55 5.94 13.21
CA GLY A 247 17.11 6.71 12.10
C GLY A 247 16.07 7.13 11.06
N ILE A 248 14.78 7.03 11.37
CA ILE A 248 13.66 7.27 10.44
C ILE A 248 13.10 8.67 10.60
N TYR A 249 12.82 9.32 9.47
CA TYR A 249 12.33 10.69 9.41
C TYR A 249 10.80 10.76 9.22
N PRO A 250 10.15 11.90 9.56
CA PRO A 250 8.70 12.04 9.43
C PRO A 250 8.15 11.71 8.03
N GLY A 251 8.87 12.06 6.97
CA GLY A 251 8.45 11.77 5.58
C GLY A 251 8.32 10.27 5.30
N GLU A 252 9.28 9.48 5.77
CA GLU A 252 9.26 8.02 5.64
C GLU A 252 8.08 7.43 6.43
N ILE A 253 7.87 7.89 7.67
CA ILE A 253 6.75 7.44 8.51
C ILE A 253 5.41 7.76 7.85
N HIS A 254 5.23 8.96 7.29
CA HIS A 254 3.99 9.34 6.63
C HIS A 254 3.71 8.51 5.37
N SER A 255 4.74 8.24 4.57
CA SER A 255 4.61 7.39 3.39
C SER A 255 4.22 5.97 3.78
N ASP A 256 4.92 5.39 4.75
CA ASP A 256 4.69 4.03 5.24
C ASP A 256 3.29 3.88 5.84
N VAL A 257 2.90 4.79 6.75
CA VAL A 257 1.56 4.80 7.38
C VAL A 257 0.43 4.94 6.37
N TYR A 258 0.62 5.74 5.32
CA TYR A 258 -0.39 5.92 4.26
C TYR A 258 -0.63 4.59 3.53
N VAL A 259 0.44 3.93 3.10
CA VAL A 259 0.37 2.63 2.42
C VAL A 259 -0.19 1.57 3.37
N LEU A 260 0.30 1.48 4.59
CA LEU A 260 -0.16 0.51 5.59
C LEU A 260 -1.65 0.69 5.94
N GLY A 261 -2.17 1.91 5.92
CA GLY A 261 -3.60 2.14 6.11
C GLY A 261 -4.46 1.51 5.00
N TRP A 262 -4.00 1.57 3.75
CA TRP A 262 -4.63 0.88 2.62
C TRP A 262 -4.43 -0.64 2.71
N MET A 263 -3.21 -1.11 2.98
CA MET A 263 -2.92 -2.53 3.14
C MET A 263 -3.72 -3.18 4.26
N CYS A 264 -3.88 -2.50 5.40
CA CYS A 264 -4.69 -2.99 6.52
C CYS A 264 -6.17 -3.10 6.15
N TYR A 265 -6.68 -2.15 5.34
CA TYR A 265 -8.04 -2.24 4.79
C TYR A 265 -8.18 -3.39 3.79
N ALA A 266 -7.20 -3.57 2.91
CA ALA A 266 -7.19 -4.68 1.96
C ALA A 266 -7.16 -6.03 2.69
N ALA A 267 -6.31 -6.16 3.71
CA ALA A 267 -6.24 -7.32 4.57
C ALA A 267 -7.55 -7.58 5.32
N SER A 268 -8.24 -6.56 5.83
CA SER A 268 -9.54 -6.75 6.50
C SER A 268 -10.60 -7.28 5.53
N ARG A 269 -10.65 -6.76 4.30
CA ARG A 269 -11.55 -7.28 3.24
C ARG A 269 -11.18 -8.70 2.82
N MET A 270 -9.89 -9.03 2.79
CA MET A 270 -9.41 -10.39 2.52
C MET A 270 -9.81 -11.36 3.65
N ALA A 271 -9.65 -10.95 4.91
CA ALA A 271 -10.07 -11.74 6.07
C ALA A 271 -11.58 -12.01 6.07
N GLU A 272 -12.40 -11.02 5.71
CA GLU A 272 -13.85 -11.19 5.52
C GLU A 272 -14.18 -12.19 4.41
N PHE A 273 -13.48 -12.11 3.27
CA PHE A 273 -13.63 -13.07 2.17
C PHE A 273 -13.28 -14.51 2.58
N LEU A 274 -12.24 -14.65 3.41
CA LEU A 274 -11.79 -15.93 3.98
C LEU A 274 -12.62 -16.41 5.18
N GLN A 275 -13.64 -15.64 5.59
CA GLN A 275 -14.46 -15.93 6.78
C GLN A 275 -13.67 -16.01 8.09
N ALA A 276 -12.51 -15.33 8.16
CA ALA A 276 -11.69 -15.22 9.36
C ALA A 276 -12.15 -14.03 10.22
N GLU A 277 -13.27 -14.19 10.92
CA GLU A 277 -13.96 -13.11 11.65
C GLU A 277 -13.06 -12.41 12.69
N ASN A 278 -12.29 -13.17 13.47
CA ASN A 278 -11.37 -12.66 14.47
C ASN A 278 -10.26 -11.80 13.82
N MET A 279 -9.68 -12.28 12.71
CA MET A 279 -8.69 -11.53 11.94
C MET A 279 -9.28 -10.26 11.35
N CYS A 280 -10.50 -10.33 10.79
CA CYS A 280 -11.20 -9.18 10.24
C CYS A 280 -11.42 -8.09 11.31
N ALA A 281 -11.86 -8.47 12.51
CA ALA A 281 -12.07 -7.54 13.62
C ALA A 281 -10.75 -6.87 14.06
N ARG A 282 -9.66 -7.64 14.20
CA ARG A 282 -8.34 -7.10 14.58
C ARG A 282 -7.79 -6.14 13.52
N LEU A 283 -7.83 -6.52 12.25
CA LEU A 283 -7.36 -5.69 11.14
C LEU A 283 -8.21 -4.41 10.98
N SER A 284 -9.53 -4.51 11.19
CA SER A 284 -10.41 -3.34 11.16
C SER A 284 -10.07 -2.33 12.26
N MET A 285 -9.79 -2.81 13.48
CA MET A 285 -9.35 -1.94 14.58
C MET A 285 -7.94 -1.37 14.35
N LEU A 286 -7.02 -2.19 13.82
CA LEU A 286 -5.65 -1.79 13.54
C LEU A 286 -5.58 -0.69 12.48
N LYS A 287 -6.47 -0.69 11.49
CA LYS A 287 -6.55 0.34 10.44
C LYS A 287 -6.62 1.76 11.03
N ASP A 288 -7.51 2.00 11.99
CA ASP A 288 -7.66 3.32 12.60
C ASP A 288 -6.46 3.69 13.47
N ARG A 289 -5.87 2.71 14.15
CA ARG A 289 -4.64 2.90 14.94
C ARG A 289 -3.45 3.28 14.06
N ILE A 290 -3.28 2.61 12.92
CA ILE A 290 -2.26 2.95 11.91
C ILE A 290 -2.52 4.37 11.40
N ARG A 291 -3.75 4.67 10.97
CA ARG A 291 -4.09 5.98 10.40
C ARG A 291 -3.78 7.14 11.36
N HIS A 292 -4.09 6.97 12.65
CA HIS A 292 -3.98 8.05 13.62
C HIS A 292 -2.69 8.00 14.46
N GLY A 293 -1.98 6.88 14.48
CA GLY A 293 -0.77 6.68 15.30
C GLY A 293 -1.08 6.65 16.78
N ILE A 294 -2.01 5.78 17.16
CA ILE A 294 -2.56 5.73 18.51
C ILE A 294 -2.70 4.31 19.06
N LYS A 295 -2.71 4.22 20.38
CA LYS A 295 -3.16 3.04 21.11
C LYS A 295 -4.69 2.94 21.07
N THR A 296 -5.20 1.76 21.45
CA THR A 296 -6.63 1.43 21.43
C THR A 296 -7.49 2.34 22.29
N ASP A 297 -6.96 2.83 23.41
CA ASP A 297 -7.66 3.71 24.37
C ASP A 297 -8.01 5.10 23.80
N LEU A 298 -7.39 5.52 22.69
CA LEU A 298 -7.64 6.82 22.06
C LEU A 298 -8.61 6.78 20.88
N LEU A 299 -9.08 5.59 20.46
CA LEU A 299 -9.93 5.44 19.26
C LEU A 299 -11.16 6.34 19.31
N GLY A 300 -11.80 6.45 20.47
CA GLY A 300 -12.95 7.34 20.66
C GLY A 300 -12.60 8.83 20.62
N LEU A 301 -11.39 9.25 20.98
CA LEU A 301 -11.03 10.67 21.01
C LEU A 301 -10.60 11.20 19.64
N VAL A 302 -9.92 10.37 18.84
CA VAL A 302 -9.44 10.79 17.50
C VAL A 302 -10.55 10.92 16.47
N SER A 303 -11.74 10.37 16.74
CA SER A 303 -12.91 10.58 15.90
C SER A 303 -13.41 12.03 15.91
N ILE A 304 -13.08 12.79 16.97
CA ILE A 304 -13.41 14.21 17.07
C ILE A 304 -12.56 14.97 16.04
N ARG A 305 -13.20 15.62 15.08
CA ARG A 305 -12.52 16.37 14.02
C ARG A 305 -11.56 17.42 14.60
N GLY A 306 -10.30 17.34 14.18
CA GLY A 306 -9.23 18.24 14.64
C GLY A 306 -8.47 17.74 15.87
N VAL A 307 -8.82 16.57 16.41
CA VAL A 307 -8.01 15.86 17.39
C VAL A 307 -7.03 14.92 16.68
N GLY A 308 -5.74 15.23 16.74
CA GLY A 308 -4.67 14.30 16.38
C GLY A 308 -4.12 13.55 17.59
N ARG A 309 -3.23 12.57 17.37
CA ARG A 309 -2.64 11.72 18.44
C ARG A 309 -2.16 12.47 19.69
N VAL A 310 -1.45 13.58 19.52
CA VAL A 310 -0.90 14.35 20.65
C VAL A 310 -2.01 14.95 21.51
N ILE A 311 -3.06 15.50 20.89
CA ILE A 311 -4.17 16.09 21.63
C ILE A 311 -5.05 14.99 22.23
N ALA A 312 -5.30 13.90 21.52
CA ALA A 312 -6.03 12.74 22.04
C ALA A 312 -5.36 12.19 23.30
N ARG A 313 -4.04 11.99 23.27
CA ARG A 313 -3.30 11.51 24.45
C ARG A 313 -3.39 12.48 25.62
N ARG A 314 -3.32 13.79 25.37
CA ARG A 314 -3.44 14.81 26.44
C ARG A 314 -4.85 14.88 27.02
N LEU A 315 -5.88 14.76 26.19
CA LEU A 315 -7.27 14.66 26.65
C LEU A 315 -7.46 13.42 27.53
N HIS A 316 -6.96 12.27 27.08
CA HIS A 316 -7.00 11.03 27.85
C HIS A 316 -6.25 11.15 29.19
N SER A 317 -5.06 11.73 29.20
CA SER A 317 -4.30 11.99 30.43
C SER A 317 -4.98 12.99 31.37
N ALA A 318 -5.82 13.88 30.84
CA ALA A 318 -6.62 14.81 31.63
C ALA A 318 -7.96 14.21 32.12
N GLY A 319 -8.21 12.93 31.83
CA GLY A 319 -9.38 12.19 32.28
C GLY A 319 -10.52 12.08 31.28
N PHE A 320 -10.39 12.66 30.08
CA PHE A 320 -11.41 12.55 29.02
C PHE A 320 -11.12 11.35 28.12
N ARG A 321 -11.96 10.32 28.16
CA ARG A 321 -11.75 9.04 27.45
C ARG A 321 -12.58 8.89 26.18
N ASN A 322 -13.64 9.66 26.03
CA ASN A 322 -14.57 9.54 24.90
C ASN A 322 -15.16 10.91 24.50
N PRO A 323 -15.81 11.01 23.32
CA PRO A 323 -16.45 12.25 22.87
C PRO A 323 -17.51 12.78 23.83
N GLU A 324 -18.24 11.92 24.53
CA GLU A 324 -19.29 12.34 25.46
C GLU A 324 -18.73 13.11 26.65
N GLU A 325 -17.61 12.66 27.22
CA GLU A 325 -16.92 13.35 28.31
C GLU A 325 -16.39 14.71 27.85
N VAL A 326 -15.86 14.80 26.62
CA VAL A 326 -15.43 16.07 26.02
C VAL A 326 -16.63 17.01 25.78
N ALA A 327 -17.78 16.47 25.38
CA ALA A 327 -19.00 17.23 25.15
C ALA A 327 -19.61 17.77 26.46
N LYS A 328 -19.53 17.00 27.55
CA LYS A 328 -20.01 17.37 28.89
C LYS A 328 -19.06 18.34 29.61
N ALA A 329 -17.76 18.31 29.31
CA ALA A 329 -16.75 19.15 29.95
C ALA A 329 -17.01 20.65 29.78
N ASP A 330 -16.71 21.43 30.80
CA ASP A 330 -16.69 22.89 30.69
C ASP A 330 -15.50 23.37 29.85
N ILE A 331 -15.67 24.52 29.18
CA ILE A 331 -14.61 25.08 28.33
C ILE A 331 -13.34 25.33 29.15
N THR A 332 -13.47 25.75 30.40
CA THR A 332 -12.35 25.95 31.33
C THR A 332 -11.61 24.65 31.64
N GLN A 333 -12.32 23.52 31.77
CA GLN A 333 -11.70 22.21 31.97
C GLN A 333 -10.92 21.77 30.73
N LEU A 334 -11.46 22.00 29.54
CA LEU A 334 -10.76 21.72 28.28
C LEU A 334 -9.55 22.62 28.05
N GLU A 335 -9.59 23.88 28.51
CA GLU A 335 -8.47 24.82 28.43
C GLU A 335 -7.28 24.43 29.32
N MET A 336 -7.52 23.66 30.40
CA MET A 336 -6.44 23.13 31.24
C MET A 336 -5.61 22.04 30.54
N VAL A 337 -6.11 21.46 29.44
CA VAL A 337 -5.41 20.43 28.70
C VAL A 337 -4.24 21.06 27.92
N PRO A 338 -2.99 20.58 28.08
CA PRO A 338 -1.84 21.21 27.44
C PRO A 338 -1.98 21.33 25.92
N GLY A 339 -1.78 22.52 25.35
CA GLY A 339 -1.92 22.77 23.91
C GLY A 339 -3.36 22.87 23.39
N VAL A 340 -4.35 22.88 24.28
CA VAL A 340 -5.74 23.21 24.00
C VAL A 340 -6.03 24.64 24.49
N GLY A 341 -5.80 25.63 23.63
CA GLY A 341 -6.20 27.01 23.94
C GLY A 341 -7.71 27.23 23.79
N LYS A 342 -8.21 28.36 24.28
CA LYS A 342 -9.64 28.77 24.24
C LYS A 342 -10.37 28.52 22.93
N LYS A 343 -9.75 28.87 21.79
CA LYS A 343 -10.33 28.64 20.45
C LYS A 343 -10.46 27.15 20.12
N ARG A 344 -9.47 26.34 20.51
CA ARG A 344 -9.51 24.89 20.32
C ARG A 344 -10.50 24.24 21.28
N ALA A 345 -10.55 24.63 22.55
CA ALA A 345 -11.50 24.11 23.54
C ALA A 345 -12.95 24.25 23.06
N LYS A 346 -13.34 25.44 22.58
CA LYS A 346 -14.67 25.68 21.98
C LYS A 346 -14.95 24.75 20.80
N LYS A 347 -14.02 24.68 19.86
CA LYS A 347 -14.15 23.83 18.66
C LYS A 347 -14.23 22.34 18.99
N LEU A 348 -13.47 21.87 19.98
CA LEU A 348 -13.50 20.49 20.46
C LEU A 348 -14.85 20.14 21.06
N LYS A 349 -15.39 21.01 21.92
CA LYS A 349 -16.71 20.81 22.52
C LYS A 349 -17.82 20.82 21.46
N GLU A 350 -17.78 21.75 20.51
CA GLU A 350 -18.73 21.81 19.39
C GLU A 350 -18.71 20.54 18.55
N GLU A 351 -17.53 20.06 18.18
CA GLU A 351 -17.40 18.86 17.35
C GLU A 351 -17.75 17.58 18.12
N ALA A 352 -17.37 17.49 19.40
CA ALA A 352 -17.76 16.38 20.26
C ALA A 352 -19.30 16.31 20.42
N LEU A 353 -19.96 17.45 20.64
CA LEU A 353 -21.43 17.53 20.67
C LEU A 353 -22.08 17.13 19.34
N ARG A 354 -21.47 17.50 18.21
CA ARG A 354 -21.94 17.09 16.89
C ARG A 354 -21.83 15.58 16.71
N GLN A 355 -20.73 14.99 17.15
CA GLN A 355 -20.50 13.55 17.06
C GLN A 355 -21.47 12.76 17.95
N CYS A 356 -21.77 13.22 19.17
CA CYS A 356 -22.73 12.56 20.06
C CYS A 356 -24.19 12.66 19.61
N LYS A 357 -24.50 13.53 18.63
CA LYS A 357 -25.86 13.70 18.06
C LYS A 357 -26.08 12.91 16.77
N MET A 358 -25.02 12.38 16.17
CA MET A 358 -25.07 11.46 15.03
C MET A 358 -25.06 10.04 15.55
#